data_AF-A0A0H2SDB1-F1
#
_entry.id   AF-A0A0H2SDB1-F1
#
_cell.length_a   1.000
_cell.length_b   1.000
_cell.length_c   1.000
_cell.angle_alpha   90.00
_cell.angle_beta   90.00
_cell.angle_gamma   90.00
#
_symmetry.space_group_name_H-M   'P 1'
#
loop_
_entity.id
_entity.type
_entity.pdbx_description
1 polymer ?
#
loop_
_entity_poly.entity_id
_entity_poly.type
_entity_poly.pdbx_seq_one_letter_code
_entity_poly.pdbx_strand_id
1 'polypeptide(L)'
;MINIIFNLKKNYVEIDGHADFDEYGKDILCSAVSTLTQFVAEIIKNEKIGNYKKRDGYLKIKWKNNELSDKLVKYLHDALKSLEESYPYNLKVEVNK
;
A
#
# COMPACT_ATOMS: atom_id res chain seq x y z
N MET A 1 -7.83 0.32 12.22
CA MET A 1 -8.11 -0.33 10.93
C MET A 1 -7.30 0.37 9.87
N ILE A 2 -6.54 -0.39 9.09
CA ILE A 2 -5.75 0.09 7.95
C ILE A 2 -6.68 0.13 6.74
N ASN A 3 -6.71 1.24 6.02
CA ASN A 3 -7.49 1.39 4.78
C ASN A 3 -6.55 1.59 3.61
N ILE A 4 -6.73 0.80 2.55
CA ILE A 4 -5.94 0.89 1.32
C ILE A 4 -6.86 1.08 0.14
N ILE A 5 -6.62 2.15 -0.63
CA ILE A 5 -7.45 2.51 -1.78
C ILE A 5 -6.56 2.62 -3.02
N PHE A 6 -6.76 1.72 -3.97
CA PHE A 6 -6.16 1.78 -5.29
C PHE A 6 -7.04 2.62 -6.22
N ASN A 7 -6.43 3.56 -6.95
CA ASN A 7 -7.05 4.28 -8.06
C ASN A 7 -6.24 4.03 -9.32
N LEU A 8 -6.63 3.01 -10.09
CA LEU A 8 -5.89 2.58 -11.28
C LEU A 8 -6.06 3.55 -12.45
N LYS A 9 -7.13 4.35 -12.50
CA LYS A 9 -7.30 5.41 -13.51
C LYS A 9 -6.35 6.58 -13.32
N LYS A 10 -6.08 6.93 -12.06
CA LYS A 10 -5.21 8.06 -11.68
C LYS A 10 -3.81 7.61 -11.23
N ASN A 11 -3.50 6.32 -11.39
CA ASN A 11 -2.22 5.70 -11.08
C ASN A 11 -1.69 6.03 -9.68
N TYR A 12 -2.52 5.80 -8.66
CA TYR A 12 -2.09 5.94 -7.28
C TYR A 12 -2.70 4.90 -6.34
N VAL A 13 -2.03 4.69 -5.21
CA VAL A 13 -2.57 3.98 -4.05
C VAL A 13 -2.39 4.84 -2.81
N GLU A 14 -3.41 4.87 -1.95
CA GLU A 14 -3.38 5.53 -0.64
C GLU A 14 -3.50 4.48 0.45
N ILE A 15 -2.67 4.59 1.47
CA ILE A 15 -2.62 3.74 2.65
C ILE A 15 -2.75 4.64 3.87
N ASP A 16 -3.76 4.39 4.70
CA ASP A 16 -4.08 5.17 5.89
C ASP A 16 -4.26 4.26 7.11
N GLY A 17 -3.87 4.76 8.28
CA GLY A 17 -3.98 4.06 9.57
C GLY A 17 -2.92 3.01 9.83
N HIS A 18 -1.75 3.03 9.18
CA HIS A 18 -0.71 2.00 9.34
C HIS A 18 0.35 2.29 10.42
N ALA A 19 0.15 3.33 11.25
CA ALA A 19 1.13 3.77 12.27
C ALA A 19 0.56 3.96 13.69
N ASP A 20 -0.74 3.78 13.91
CA ASP A 20 -1.43 4.18 15.15
C ASP A 20 -1.93 3.00 16.00
N PHE A 21 -1.22 1.87 16.06
CA PHE A 21 -1.64 0.76 16.91
C PHE A 21 -0.55 0.38 17.91
N ASP A 22 -1.01 0.26 19.16
CA ASP A 22 -0.24 -0.05 20.38
C ASP A 22 -0.76 -1.38 21.00
N GLU A 23 -1.56 -2.13 20.23
CA GLU A 23 -2.18 -3.39 20.66
C GLU A 23 -1.46 -4.60 20.05
N TYR A 24 -1.03 -5.52 20.92
CA TYR A 24 -0.31 -6.74 20.57
C TYR A 24 -0.98 -7.50 19.41
N GLY A 25 -0.24 -7.68 18.31
CA GLY A 25 -0.71 -8.35 17.08
C GLY A 25 -1.14 -7.40 15.96
N LYS A 26 -1.66 -6.21 16.26
CA LYS A 26 -1.89 -5.16 15.23
C LYS A 26 -0.57 -4.59 14.71
N ASP A 27 0.46 -4.56 15.55
CA ASP A 27 1.78 -4.02 15.19
C ASP A 27 2.46 -4.86 14.11
N ILE A 28 2.23 -6.18 14.12
CA ILE A 28 2.74 -7.11 13.12
C ILE A 28 2.09 -6.83 11.76
N LEU A 29 0.77 -6.63 11.73
CA LEU A 29 0.05 -6.26 10.51
C LEU A 29 0.50 -4.90 9.98
N CYS A 30 0.65 -3.90 10.86
CA CYS A 30 1.16 -2.57 10.48
C CYS A 30 2.56 -2.67 9.88
N SER A 31 3.42 -3.46 10.49
CA SER A 31 4.79 -3.70 10.02
C SER A 31 4.79 -4.38 8.64
N ALA A 32 3.92 -5.38 8.42
CA ALA A 32 3.79 -6.04 7.13
C ALA A 32 3.30 -5.08 6.03
N VAL A 33 2.22 -4.33 6.27
CA VAL A 33 1.71 -3.33 5.33
C VAL A 33 2.75 -2.26 5.05
N SER A 34 3.41 -1.75 6.09
CA SER A 34 4.47 -0.74 5.98
C SER A 34 5.63 -1.23 5.13
N THR A 35 6.09 -2.45 5.36
CA THR A 35 7.23 -3.02 4.63
C THR A 35 6.90 -3.19 3.15
N LEU A 36 5.75 -3.81 2.84
CA LEU A 36 5.33 -4.03 1.45
C LEU A 36 5.16 -2.71 0.68
N THR A 37 4.47 -1.75 1.29
CA THR A 37 4.12 -0.50 0.61
C THR A 37 5.33 0.43 0.48
N GLN A 38 6.18 0.53 1.50
CA GLN A 38 7.40 1.34 1.43
C GLN A 38 8.45 0.73 0.49
N PHE A 39 8.58 -0.60 0.44
CA PHE A 39 9.45 -1.27 -0.52
C PHE A 39 9.07 -0.93 -1.96
N VAL A 40 7.78 -1.04 -2.32
CA VAL A 40 7.28 -0.67 -3.65
C VAL A 40 7.45 0.83 -3.92
N ALA A 41 7.24 1.68 -2.91
CA ALA A 41 7.43 3.13 -3.03
C ALA A 41 8.88 3.50 -3.36
N GLU A 42 9.86 2.85 -2.71
CA GLU A 42 11.28 3.07 -3.00
C GLU A 42 11.66 2.59 -4.40
N ILE A 43 11.17 1.44 -4.86
CA ILE A 43 11.41 0.98 -6.25
C ILE A 43 10.85 2.01 -7.25
N ILE A 44 9.60 2.44 -7.07
CA ILE A 44 8.96 3.42 -7.97
C ILE A 44 9.76 4.72 -8.06
N LYS A 45 10.32 5.18 -6.93
CA LYS A 45 11.16 6.38 -6.86
C LYS A 45 12.51 6.17 -7.54
N ASN A 46 13.20 5.07 -7.23
CA ASN A 46 14.55 4.79 -7.73
C ASN A 46 14.57 4.54 -9.24
N GLU A 47 13.55 3.88 -9.77
CA GLU A 47 13.36 3.65 -11.20
C GLU A 47 12.84 4.91 -11.94
N LYS A 48 12.61 6.02 -11.24
CA LYS A 48 12.10 7.30 -11.78
C LYS A 48 10.75 7.17 -12.51
N ILE A 49 9.98 6.14 -12.15
CA ILE A 49 8.65 5.84 -12.70
C ILE A 49 7.52 6.39 -11.83
N GLY A 50 7.81 7.17 -10.79
CA GLY A 50 6.81 7.79 -9.95
C GLY A 50 7.38 8.52 -8.74
N ASN A 51 6.54 8.72 -7.74
CA ASN A 51 6.91 9.32 -6.46
C ASN A 51 5.96 8.86 -5.36
N TYR A 52 6.30 9.18 -4.11
CA TYR A 52 5.42 8.97 -2.98
C TYR A 52 5.41 10.16 -2.02
N LYS A 53 4.35 10.26 -1.22
CA LYS A 53 4.22 11.19 -0.10
C LYS A 53 3.98 10.38 1.17
N LYS A 54 4.76 10.65 2.21
CA LYS A 54 4.66 9.99 3.51
C LYS A 54 4.46 11.03 4.61
N ARG A 55 3.57 10.74 5.56
CA ARG A 55 3.39 11.42 6.85
C ARG A 55 2.94 10.38 7.86
N ASP A 56 2.84 10.73 9.13
CA ASP A 56 2.43 9.76 10.17
C ASP A 56 1.08 9.12 9.82
N GLY A 57 1.04 7.79 9.90
CA GLY A 57 -0.13 6.97 9.56
C GLY A 57 -0.49 6.89 8.07
N TYR A 58 0.15 7.67 7.19
CA TYR A 58 -0.29 7.84 5.80
C TYR A 58 0.84 7.73 4.75
N LEU A 59 0.58 6.96 3.71
CA LEU A 59 1.44 6.82 2.54
C LEU A 59 0.60 6.91 1.26
N LYS A 60 1.03 7.75 0.33
CA LYS A 60 0.49 7.81 -1.03
C LYS A 60 1.58 7.51 -2.03
N ILE A 61 1.39 6.51 -2.87
CA ILE A 61 2.31 6.14 -3.95
C ILE A 61 1.64 6.51 -5.27
N LYS A 62 2.37 7.16 -6.16
CA LYS A 62 1.95 7.51 -7.52
C LYS A 62 2.94 6.94 -8.52
N TRP A 63 2.44 6.44 -9.64
CA TRP A 63 3.27 5.90 -10.72
C TRP A 63 2.85 6.42 -12.09
N LYS A 64 3.75 6.24 -13.05
CA LYS A 64 3.50 6.36 -14.50
C LYS A 64 3.32 4.95 -15.04
N ASN A 65 2.35 4.76 -15.94
CA ASN A 65 2.10 3.44 -16.52
C ASN A 65 3.27 2.96 -17.36
N ASN A 66 3.80 1.81 -16.99
CA ASN A 66 4.83 1.06 -17.68
C ASN A 66 4.81 -0.39 -17.16
N GLU A 67 5.50 -1.28 -17.87
CA GLU A 67 5.48 -2.71 -17.54
C GLU A 67 5.92 -3.02 -16.10
N LEU A 68 6.95 -2.31 -15.59
CA LEU A 68 7.44 -2.51 -14.23
C LEU A 68 6.43 -2.02 -13.19
N SER A 69 5.89 -0.81 -13.34
CA SER A 69 4.87 -0.29 -12.40
C SER A 69 3.63 -1.16 -12.37
N ASP A 70 3.20 -1.66 -13.52
CA ASP A 70 1.97 -2.45 -13.63
C ASP A 70 2.13 -3.79 -12.90
N LYS A 71 3.30 -4.44 -13.03
CA LYS A 71 3.65 -5.64 -12.27
C LYS A 71 3.76 -5.36 -10.76
N LEU A 72 4.48 -4.30 -10.37
CA LEU A 72 4.65 -3.94 -8.95
C LEU A 72 3.31 -3.65 -8.26
N VAL A 73 2.45 -2.85 -8.90
CA VAL A 73 1.13 -2.48 -8.37
C VAL A 73 0.23 -3.71 -8.28
N LYS A 74 0.24 -4.58 -9.30
CA LYS A 74 -0.50 -5.84 -9.27
C LYS A 74 -0.07 -6.73 -8.09
N TYR A 75 1.23 -7.00 -7.95
CA TYR A 75 1.72 -7.86 -6.88
C TYR A 75 1.52 -7.25 -5.49
N LEU A 76 1.64 -5.93 -5.37
CA LEU A 76 1.31 -5.23 -4.13
C LEU A 76 -0.17 -5.39 -3.78
N HIS A 77 -1.07 -5.20 -4.74
CA HIS A 77 -2.50 -5.41 -4.54
C HIS A 77 -2.80 -6.85 -4.09
N ASP A 78 -2.25 -7.85 -4.79
CA ASP A 78 -2.51 -9.27 -4.49
C ASP A 78 -1.99 -9.64 -3.09
N ALA A 79 -0.80 -9.17 -2.70
CA ALA A 79 -0.25 -9.38 -1.37
C ALA A 79 -1.12 -8.72 -0.27
N LEU A 80 -1.59 -7.48 -0.49
CA LEU A 80 -2.44 -6.78 0.46
C LEU A 80 -3.84 -7.42 0.57
N LYS A 81 -4.37 -7.98 -0.53
CA LYS A 81 -5.61 -8.75 -0.50
C LYS A 81 -5.48 -10.04 0.30
N SER A 82 -4.37 -10.76 0.14
CA SER A 82 -4.08 -11.93 0.97
C SER A 82 -3.96 -11.58 2.47
N LEU A 83 -3.40 -10.41 2.80
CA LEU A 83 -3.41 -9.90 4.17
C LEU A 83 -4.82 -9.54 4.66
N GLU A 84 -5.68 -8.95 3.81
CA GLU A 84 -7.08 -8.66 4.18
C GLU A 84 -7.85 -9.95 4.49
N GLU A 85 -7.66 -11.01 3.70
CA GLU A 85 -8.28 -12.32 3.97
C GLU A 85 -7.85 -12.90 5.32
N SER A 86 -6.59 -12.68 5.72
CA SER A 86 -6.04 -13.14 6.99
C SER A 86 -6.45 -12.25 8.18
N TYR A 87 -6.72 -10.96 7.93
CA TYR A 87 -7.02 -9.94 8.94
C TYR A 87 -8.23 -9.06 8.56
N PRO A 88 -9.43 -9.63 8.32
CA PRO A 88 -10.56 -8.93 7.71
C PRO A 88 -11.16 -7.81 8.56
N TYR A 89 -10.92 -7.84 9.88
CA TYR A 89 -11.39 -6.80 10.82
C TYR A 89 -10.39 -5.65 10.99
N ASN A 90 -9.18 -5.78 10.45
CA ASN A 90 -8.07 -4.86 10.71
C ASN A 90 -7.55 -4.17 9.45
N LEU A 91 -7.75 -4.77 8.28
CA LEU A 91 -7.32 -4.25 6.98
C LEU A 91 -8.49 -4.26 6.01
N LYS A 92 -8.62 -3.19 5.22
CA LYS A 92 -9.57 -3.10 4.12
C LYS A 92 -8.86 -2.64 2.84
N VAL A 93 -9.05 -3.36 1.74
CA VAL A 93 -8.42 -3.07 0.44
C VAL A 93 -9.49 -2.84 -0.63
N GLU A 94 -9.52 -1.65 -1.22
CA GLU A 94 -10.52 -1.23 -2.20
C GLU A 94 -9.88 -0.78 -3.51
N VAL A 95 -10.59 -1.01 -4.62
CA VAL A 95 -10.19 -0.56 -5.96
C VAL A 95 -11.27 0.38 -6.49
N ASN A 96 -10.94 1.67 -6.59
CA ASN A 96 -11.80 2.66 -7.20
C ASN A 96 -11.69 2.55 -8.72
N LYS A 97 -12.80 2.12 -9.34
CA LYS A 97 -12.89 1.91 -10.78
C LYS A 97 -12.94 3.21 -11.57
#